data_AF-A0A7V9GXJ0-F1
#
_entry.id   AF-A0A7V9GXJ0-F1
#
_cell.length_a   1.000
_cell.length_b   1.000
_cell.length_c   1.000
_cell.angle_alpha   90.00
_cell.angle_beta   90.00
_cell.angle_gamma   90.00
#
_symmetry.space_group_name_H-M   'P 1'
#
loop_
_entity.id
_entity.type
_entity.pdbx_description
1 polymer ?
#
loop_
_entity_poly.entity_id
_entity_poly.type
_entity_poly.pdbx_seq_one_letter_code
_entity_poly.pdbx_strand_id
1 'polypeptide(L)'
;MLCARECPSWCIHVDSHGVTEVPAEGGRPRTTAVLDRFAIDWSLCMYCGICVEVCPFDALEWAPAHAYAEQAVGALLHERERLADWLVE
;
A
#
# COMPACT_ATOMS: atom_id res chain seq x y z
N MET A 1 -8.02 0.60 -2.56
CA MET A 1 -7.63 1.54 -1.49
C MET A 1 -8.35 1.24 -0.17
N LEU A 2 -8.52 -0.03 0.23
CA LEU A 2 -9.21 -0.36 1.49
C LEU A 2 -8.29 -0.16 2.69
N CYS A 3 -7.05 -0.69 2.62
CA CYS A 3 -6.05 -0.56 3.67
C CYS A 3 -5.87 0.88 4.20
N ALA A 4 -5.80 1.87 3.31
CA ALA A 4 -5.68 3.28 3.69
C ALA A 4 -6.94 3.86 4.35
N ARG A 5 -8.14 3.41 3.92
CA ARG A 5 -9.42 3.88 4.47
C ARG A 5 -9.74 3.27 5.82
N GLU A 6 -9.35 2.02 6.03
CA GLU A 6 -9.61 1.28 7.27
C GLU A 6 -8.50 1.46 8.32
N CYS A 7 -7.39 2.12 7.98
CA CYS A 7 -6.30 2.35 8.91
C CYS A 7 -6.73 3.31 10.04
N PRO A 8 -6.69 2.88 11.32
CA PRO A 8 -7.16 3.71 12.43
C PRO A 8 -6.26 4.93 12.70
N SER A 9 -4.98 4.86 12.34
CA SER A 9 -4.03 5.96 12.50
C SER A 9 -3.71 6.69 11.19
N TRP A 10 -4.35 6.31 10.07
CA TRP A 10 -4.18 6.94 8.76
C TRP A 10 -2.71 6.97 8.29
N CYS A 11 -1.93 5.96 8.66
CA CYS A 11 -0.50 5.88 8.36
C CYS A 11 -0.16 5.42 6.93
N ILE A 12 -1.15 5.11 6.08
CA ILE A 12 -0.93 4.61 4.72
C ILE A 12 -1.32 5.68 3.70
N HIS A 13 -0.37 6.04 2.83
CA HIS A 13 -0.59 6.96 1.72
C HIS A 13 -0.73 6.19 0.41
N VAL A 14 -1.83 6.44 -0.32
CA VAL A 14 -2.11 5.78 -1.60
C VAL A 14 -2.58 6.83 -2.61
N ASP A 15 -1.84 6.97 -3.70
CA ASP A 15 -2.23 7.77 -4.85
C ASP A 15 -2.42 6.84 -6.06
N SER A 16 -3.43 7.13 -6.88
CA SER A 16 -3.73 6.34 -8.09
C SER A 16 -4.46 7.17 -9.13
N HIS A 17 -4.27 6.83 -10.39
CA HIS A 17 -5.03 7.38 -11.51
C HIS A 17 -5.90 6.29 -12.16
N GLY A 18 -7.00 6.70 -12.79
CA GLY A 18 -7.87 5.80 -13.54
C GLY A 18 -7.43 5.69 -14.99
N VAL A 19 -7.14 4.47 -15.46
CA VAL A 19 -6.94 4.19 -16.88
C VAL A 19 -8.22 3.54 -17.41
N THR A 20 -8.79 4.12 -18.47
CA THR A 20 -10.00 3.57 -19.10
C THR A 20 -9.63 2.92 -20.42
N GLU A 21 -9.87 1.61 -20.51
CA GLU A 21 -9.64 0.83 -21.72
C GLU A 21 -10.98 0.53 -22.39
N VAL A 22 -11.01 0.71 -23.72
CA VAL A 22 -12.14 0.31 -24.56
C VAL A 22 -11.74 -1.01 -25.23
N PRO A 23 -12.41 -2.13 -24.92
CA PRO A 23 -12.11 -3.41 -25.56
C PRO A 23 -12.26 -3.32 -27.08
N ALA A 24 -11.32 -3.92 -27.82
CA ALA A 24 -11.29 -3.91 -29.29
C ALA A 24 -12.60 -4.42 -29.94
N GLU A 25 -13.31 -5.31 -29.27
CA GLU A 25 -14.58 -5.90 -29.74
C GLU A 25 -15.82 -5.05 -29.39
N GLY A 26 -15.65 -3.77 -29.04
CA GLY A 26 -16.76 -2.86 -28.73
C GLY A 26 -17.43 -3.12 -27.38
N GLY A 27 -16.73 -3.80 -26.46
CA GLY A 27 -17.20 -4.05 -25.11
C GLY A 27 -17.36 -2.76 -24.29
N ARG A 28 -18.08 -2.86 -23.15
CA ARG A 28 -18.24 -1.74 -22.22
C ARG A 28 -16.86 -1.24 -21.74
N PRO A 29 -16.57 0.08 -21.80
CA PRO A 29 -15.33 0.63 -21.27
C PRO A 29 -15.15 0.26 -19.80
N ARG A 30 -13.94 -0.15 -19.43
CA ARG A 30 -13.58 -0.48 -18.04
C ARG A 30 -12.51 0.49 -17.57
N THR A 31 -12.72 1.06 -16.39
CA THR A 31 -11.71 1.88 -15.72
C THR A 31 -11.04 1.05 -14.64
N THR A 32 -9.72 0.97 -14.69
CA THR A 32 -8.88 0.32 -13.68
C THR A 32 -8.02 1.35 -12.99
N ALA A 33 -7.90 1.25 -11.67
CA ALA A 33 -7.00 2.10 -10.91
C ALA A 33 -5.56 1.60 -11.09
N VAL A 34 -4.66 2.49 -11.49
CA VAL A 34 -3.22 2.27 -11.57
C VAL A 34 -2.57 3.00 -10.41
N LEU A 35 -1.79 2.27 -9.62
CA LEU A 35 -1.13 2.77 -8.41
C LEU A 35 0.04 3.69 -8.77
N ASP A 36 0.00 4.93 -8.30
CA ASP A 36 1.08 5.91 -8.50
C ASP A 36 2.05 5.91 -7.33
N ARG A 37 1.51 5.90 -6.11
CA ARG A 37 2.29 5.93 -4.86
C ARG A 37 1.68 5.00 -3.82
N PHE A 38 2.56 4.33 -3.08
CA PHE A 38 2.20 3.58 -1.88
C PHE A 38 3.29 3.78 -0.84
N ALA A 39 2.92 4.31 0.32
CA ALA A 39 3.85 4.53 1.42
C ALA A 39 3.19 4.23 2.77
N ILE A 40 4.01 3.80 3.74
CA ILE A 40 3.59 3.58 5.12
C ILE A 40 4.45 4.43 6.04
N ASP A 41 3.81 5.24 6.88
CA ASP A 41 4.46 5.98 7.96
C ASP A 41 4.50 5.13 9.24
N TRP A 42 5.66 4.53 9.51
CA TRP A 42 5.87 3.72 10.71
C TRP A 42 5.94 4.53 12.00
N SER A 43 6.06 5.87 11.93
CA SER A 43 5.96 6.74 13.11
C SER A 43 4.51 6.88 13.61
N LEU A 44 3.52 6.62 12.73
CA LEU A 44 2.09 6.67 13.03
C LEU A 44 1.45 5.27 13.12
N CYS A 45 2.08 4.26 12.53
CA CYS A 45 1.55 2.90 12.54
C CYS A 45 1.47 2.34 13.97
N MET A 46 0.31 1.79 14.34
CA MET A 46 0.10 1.14 15.65
C MET A 46 0.11 -0.40 15.59
N TYR A 47 0.53 -0.96 14.46
CA TYR A 47 0.68 -2.42 14.28
C TYR A 47 -0.59 -3.25 14.49
N CYS A 48 -1.76 -2.70 14.13
CA CYS A 48 -3.06 -3.35 14.37
C CYS A 48 -3.40 -4.52 13.41
N GLY A 49 -2.75 -4.62 12.24
CA GLY A 49 -3.00 -5.70 11.27
C GLY A 49 -4.19 -5.52 10.33
N ILE A 50 -5.06 -4.52 10.56
CA ILE A 50 -6.27 -4.28 9.76
C ILE A 50 -5.95 -4.15 8.27
N CYS A 51 -4.84 -3.47 7.91
CA CYS A 51 -4.45 -3.27 6.51
C CYS A 51 -4.17 -4.59 5.76
N VAL A 52 -3.67 -5.61 6.46
CA VAL A 52 -3.45 -6.97 5.93
C VAL A 52 -4.80 -7.68 5.79
N GLU A 53 -5.62 -7.69 6.84
CA GLU A 53 -6.89 -8.41 6.87
C GLU A 53 -7.93 -7.90 5.85
N VAL A 54 -8.00 -6.59 5.62
CA VAL A 54 -9.00 -5.99 4.70
C VAL A 54 -8.55 -6.00 3.25
N CYS A 55 -7.31 -6.41 2.96
CA CYS A 55 -6.78 -6.39 1.60
C CYS A 55 -7.44 -7.49 0.76
N PRO A 56 -8.25 -7.18 -0.27
CA PRO A 56 -8.94 -8.20 -1.04
C PRO A 56 -8.03 -8.94 -2.04
N PHE A 57 -6.75 -8.59 -2.08
CA PHE A 57 -5.76 -9.08 -3.05
C PHE A 57 -4.53 -9.69 -2.36
N ASP A 58 -4.56 -9.82 -1.04
CA ASP A 58 -3.42 -10.31 -0.23
C ASP A 58 -2.10 -9.55 -0.54
N ALA A 59 -2.21 -8.28 -0.92
CA ALA A 59 -1.06 -7.48 -1.38
C ALA A 59 -0.15 -6.97 -0.25
N LEU A 60 -0.53 -7.18 1.01
CA LEU A 60 0.21 -6.72 2.19
C LEU A 60 0.36 -7.88 3.17
N GLU A 61 1.56 -8.00 3.74
CA GLU A 61 1.88 -8.95 4.79
C GLU A 61 2.89 -8.35 5.76
N TRP A 62 3.08 -9.00 6.91
CA TRP A 62 4.06 -8.57 7.89
C TRP A 62 5.45 -9.06 7.49
N ALA A 63 6.42 -8.14 7.41
CA ALA A 63 7.82 -8.51 7.24
C ALA A 63 8.32 -9.41 8.40
N PRO A 64 9.17 -10.40 8.11
CA PRO A 64 9.80 -11.22 9.14
C PRO A 64 10.66 -10.31 10.04
N ALA A 65 10.46 -10.42 11.36
CA ALA A 65 11.18 -9.69 12.40
C ALA A 65 10.86 -8.19 12.62
N HIS A 66 9.78 -7.63 12.08
CA HIS A 66 9.35 -6.24 12.34
C HIS A 66 10.49 -5.21 12.16
N ALA A 67 11.33 -5.40 11.15
CA ALA A 67 12.54 -4.61 10.91
C ALA A 67 12.22 -3.23 10.28
N TYR A 68 11.44 -2.41 10.99
CA TYR A 68 10.97 -1.10 10.53
C TYR A 68 11.75 0.07 11.16
N ALA A 69 12.78 -0.24 11.95
CA ALA A 69 13.53 0.75 12.70
C ALA A 69 14.44 1.55 11.77
N GLU A 70 14.39 2.88 11.92
CA GLU A 70 15.22 3.82 11.19
C GLU A 70 15.90 4.79 12.16
N GLN A 71 16.99 5.42 11.71
CA GLN A 71 17.81 6.31 12.55
C GLN A 71 17.23 7.73 12.70
N ALA A 72 16.16 8.05 11.97
CA ALA A 72 15.51 9.35 12.00
C ALA A 72 13.99 9.21 11.80
N VAL A 73 13.21 10.08 12.44
CA VAL A 73 11.73 10.06 12.30
C VAL A 73 11.31 10.22 10.84
N GLY A 74 11.95 11.13 10.10
CA GLY A 74 11.64 11.33 8.68
C GLY A 74 11.98 10.12 7.78
N ALA A 75 12.79 9.18 8.26
CA ALA A 75 13.09 7.94 7.53
C ALA A 75 12.05 6.84 7.78
N LEU A 76 11.17 6.97 8.79
CA LEU A 76 10.09 6.02 9.07
C LEU A 76 8.93 6.07 8.06
N LEU A 77 8.94 7.05 7.15
CA LEU A 77 8.06 7.06 5.99
C LEU A 77 8.67 6.18 4.89
N HIS A 78 8.21 4.95 4.80
CA HIS A 78 8.72 3.99 3.83
C HIS A 78 7.90 4.05 2.55
N GLU A 79 8.52 4.50 1.47
CA GLU A 79 7.97 4.42 0.11
C GLU A 79 7.99 2.96 -0.39
N ARG A 80 7.25 2.70 -1.48
CA ARG A 80 7.07 1.37 -2.08
C ARG A 80 8.39 0.62 -2.28
N GLU A 81 9.43 1.31 -2.75
CA GLU A 81 10.74 0.72 -3.01
C GLU A 81 11.37 0.18 -1.72
N ARG A 82 11.28 0.92 -0.61
CA ARG A 82 11.78 0.49 0.71
C ARG A 82 10.98 -0.69 1.27
N LEU A 83 9.67 -0.70 1.05
CA LEU A 83 8.80 -1.81 1.47
C LEU A 83 9.08 -3.09 0.67
N ALA A 84 9.46 -2.97 -0.60
CA ALA A 84 9.76 -4.10 -1.47
C ALA A 84 11.07 -4.82 -1.10
N ASP A 85 12.01 -4.15 -0.41
CA ASP A 85 13.25 -4.76 0.09
C ASP A 85 12.98 -6.00 0.97
N TRP A 86 11.80 -6.07 1.59
CA TRP A 86 11.41 -7.16 2.50
C TRP A 86 10.67 -8.32 1.83
N LEU A 87 10.39 -8.23 0.53
CA LEU A 87 9.77 -9.30 -0.25
C LEU A 87 10.78 -10.33 -0.79
N VAL A 88 12.07 -10.21 -0.42
CA VAL A 88 13.20 -10.91 -1.07
C VAL A 88 13.78 -12.05 -0.22
N GLU A 89 13.03 -12.64 0.71
CA GLU A 89 13.43 -13.88 1.43
C GLU A 89 12.67 -15.12 0.94
#